data_AF-A0A154PDV2-F1
#
_entry.id   AF-A0A154PDV2-F1
#
_cell.length_a   1.000
_cell.length_b   1.000
_cell.length_c   1.000
_cell.angle_alpha   90.00
_cell.angle_beta   90.00
_cell.angle_gamma   90.00
#
_symmetry.space_group_name_H-M   'P 1'
#
loop_
_entity.id
_entity.type
_entity.pdbx_description
1 polymer ?
#
loop_
_entity_poly.entity_id
_entity_poly.type
_entity_poly.pdbx_seq_one_letter_code
_entity_poly.pdbx_strand_id
1 'polypeptide(L)' 'SPDLSPTDFHLFKHLELFLRAKQYENEDSLKNAISEFIDSKDQNFFKTGIYALKSRWEKCIEANGAYFV' A
#
# COMPACT_ATOMS: atom_id res chain seq x y z
N SER A 1 2.39 12.92 5.09
CA SER A 1 2.01 11.93 6.12
C SER A 1 1.74 10.58 5.48
N PRO A 2 2.73 9.68 5.40
CA PRO A 2 2.56 8.35 4.81
C PRO A 2 1.42 7.54 5.44
N ASP A 3 1.18 7.72 6.74
CA ASP A 3 0.07 7.09 7.46
C ASP A 3 -1.32 7.53 6.99
N LEU A 4 -1.41 8.57 6.16
CA LEU A 4 -2.67 9.05 5.59
C LEU A 4 -2.74 8.89 4.07
N SER A 5 -1.71 8.30 3.45
CA SER A 5 -1.66 8.06 2.01
C SER A 5 -1.99 6.59 1.72
N PRO A 6 -3.13 6.27 1.09
CA PRO A 6 -3.50 4.88 0.79
C PRO A 6 -2.48 4.17 -0.09
N THR A 7 -1.78 4.92 -0.95
CA THR A 7 -0.67 4.39 -1.74
C THR A 7 0.44 3.87 -0.84
N ASP A 8 0.83 4.63 0.19
CA ASP A 8 1.93 4.26 1.09
C ASP A 8 1.50 3.17 2.08
N PHE A 9 0.43 3.41 2.85
CA PHE A 9 0.08 2.51 3.96
C PHE A 9 -0.59 1.20 3.51
N HIS A 10 -1.13 1.15 2.29
CA HIS A 10 -1.85 0.00 1.77
C HIS A 10 -1.20 -0.57 0.51
N LEU A 11 -1.15 0.15 -0.61
CA LEU A 11 -0.68 -0.41 -1.87
C LEU A 11 0.80 -0.81 -1.81
N PHE A 12 1.68 0.12 -1.48
CA PHE A 12 3.12 -0.11 -1.39
C PHE A 12 3.49 -1.06 -0.26
N LYS A 13 2.78 -1.02 0.87
CA LYS A 13 2.97 -2.02 1.93
C LYS A 13 2.78 -3.45 1.42
N HIS A 14 1.72 -3.71 0.65
CA HIS A 14 1.47 -5.05 0.09
C HIS A 14 2.41 -5.36 -1.08
N LEU A 15 2.76 -4.36 -1.91
CA LEU A 15 3.71 -4.54 -3.01
C LEU A 15 5.10 -4.89 -2.47
N GLU A 16 5.59 -4.18 -1.45
CA GLU A 16 6.88 -4.46 -0.82
C GLU A 16 6.93 -5.89 -0.27
N LEU A 17 5.87 -6.33 0.41
CA LEU A 17 5.75 -7.71 0.88
C LEU A 17 5.78 -8.73 -0.27
N PHE A 18 5.12 -8.42 -1.39
CA PHE A 18 5.13 -9.28 -2.57
C PHE A 18 6.50 -9.33 -3.27
N LEU A 19 7.24 -8.23 -3.30
CA LEU A 19 8.56 -8.12 -3.91
C LEU A 19 9.69 -8.62 -2.99
N ARG A 20 9.42 -8.73 -1.68
CA ARG A 20 10.42 -9.08 -0.68
C ARG A 20 11.09 -10.42 -1.00
N ALA A 21 12.42 -10.43 -0.89
CA ALA A 21 13.28 -11.59 -1.15
C ALA A 21 13.25 -12.13 -2.59
N LYS A 22 12.66 -11.40 -3.55
CA LYS A 22 12.77 -11.71 -4.98
C LYS A 22 13.92 -10.92 -5.60
N GLN A 23 14.65 -11.57 -6.51
CA GLN A 23 15.64 -10.92 -7.36
C GLN A 23 15.10 -10.86 -8.78
N TYR A 24 15.35 -9.75 -9.45
CA TYR A 24 14.90 -9.48 -10.82
C TYR A 24 16.15 -9.20 -11.65
N GLU A 25 16.29 -9.88 -12.79
CA GLU A 25 17.49 -9.80 -13.62
C GLU A 25 17.60 -8.46 -14.36
N ASN A 26 16.46 -7.82 -14.62
CA ASN A 26 16.38 -6.55 -15.34
C ASN A 26 15.08 -5.78 -14.99
N GLU A 27 15.01 -4.54 -15.45
CA GLU A 27 13.87 -3.65 -15.22
C GLU A 27 12.56 -4.22 -15.77
N ASP A 28 12.57 -4.90 -16.91
CA ASP A 28 11.36 -5.46 -17.53
C ASP A 28 10.77 -6.60 -16.69
N SER A 29 11.63 -7.45 -16.12
CA SER A 29 11.20 -8.51 -15.20
C SER A 29 10.58 -7.95 -13.92
N LEU A 30 11.10 -6.83 -13.41
CA LEU A 30 10.51 -6.12 -12.27
C LEU A 30 9.16 -5.49 -12.65
N LYS A 31 9.07 -4.81 -13.80
CA LYS A 31 7.81 -4.21 -14.29
C LYS A 31 6.72 -5.26 -14.45
N ASN A 32 7.05 -6.41 -15.04
CA ASN A 32 6.10 -7.51 -15.22
C ASN A 32 5.59 -8.02 -13.87
N ALA A 33 6.47 -8.21 -12.89
CA ALA A 33 6.05 -8.64 -11.55
C ALA A 33 5.17 -7.60 -10.83
N ILE A 34 5.42 -6.30 -11.04
CA ILE A 34 4.55 -5.23 -10.52
C ILE A 34 3.19 -5.27 -11.21
N SER A 35 3.13 -5.44 -12.54
CA SER A 35 1.87 -5.58 -13.28
C SER A 35 1.09 -6.80 -12.81
N GLU A 36 1.71 -7.98 -12.70
CA GLU A 36 1.09 -9.19 -12.16
C GLU A 36 0.54 -8.98 -10.74
N PHE A 37 1.28 -8.26 -9.89
CA PHE A 37 0.80 -7.92 -8.56
C PHE A 37 -0.47 -7.08 -8.64
N ILE A 38 -0.52 -6.04 -9.47
CA ILE A 38 -1.68 -5.17 -9.62
C ILE A 38 -2.87 -5.95 -10.20
N ASP A 39 -2.66 -6.73 -11.25
CA ASP A 39 -3.69 -7.51 -11.94
C ASP A 39 -4.27 -8.63 -11.04
N SER A 40 -3.48 -9.12 -10.09
CA SER A 40 -3.95 -10.10 -9.09
C SER A 40 -4.87 -9.52 -8.02
N LYS A 41 -5.06 -8.19 -7.95
CA LYS A 41 -5.89 -7.54 -6.93
C LYS A 41 -7.29 -7.29 -7.47
N ASP A 42 -8.28 -7.64 -6.65
CA ASP A 42 -9.67 -7.33 -6.96
C ASP A 42 -10.03 -5.87 -6.62
N GLN A 43 -11.23 -5.45 -7.00
CA GLN A 43 -11.71 -4.11 -6.66
C GLN A 43 -11.81 -3.87 -5.15
N ASN A 44 -12.06 -4.93 -4.37
CA ASN A 44 -12.20 -4.82 -2.92
C ASN A 44 -10.87 -4.46 -2.25
N PHE A 45 -9.75 -4.94 -2.77
CA PHE A 45 -8.42 -4.55 -2.31
C PHE A 45 -8.22 -3.04 -2.36
N PHE A 46 -8.54 -2.40 -3.49
CA PHE A 46 -8.39 -0.94 -3.63
C PHE A 46 -9.40 -0.18 -2.77
N LYS A 47 -10.66 -0.62 -2.73
CA LYS A 47 -11.70 -0.03 -1.86
C LYS A 47 -11.30 -0.08 -0.40
N THR A 48 -10.70 -1.18 0.05
CA THR A 48 -10.23 -1.36 1.44
C THR A 48 -9.20 -0.29 1.81
N GLY A 49 -8.22 -0.03 0.95
CA GLY A 49 -7.22 1.01 1.17
C GLY A 49 -7.82 2.41 1.28
N ILE A 50 -8.78 2.73 0.41
CA ILE A 50 -9.47 4.04 0.41
C ILE A 50 -10.36 4.18 1.66
N TYR A 51 -11.17 3.18 1.98
CA TYR A 51 -12.09 3.25 3.12
C TYR A 51 -11.39 3.24 4.47
N ALA A 52 -10.17 2.69 4.55
CA ALA A 52 -9.32 2.81 5.73
C ALA A 52 -8.89 4.26 6.05
N LEU A 53 -9.06 5.22 5.15
CA LEU A 53 -8.78 6.63 5.43
C LEU A 53 -9.60 7.18 6.59
N LYS A 54 -10.87 6.79 6.70
CA LYS A 54 -11.76 7.29 7.75
C LYS A 54 -11.18 7.00 9.14
N SER A 55 -10.84 5.74 9.41
CA SER A 55 -10.28 5.35 10.71
C SER A 55 -8.87 5.90 10.93
N ARG A 56 -8.07 6.08 9.87
CA ARG A 56 -6.75 6.70 9.96
C ARG A 56 -6.83 8.20 10.26
N TRP A 57 -7.82 8.91 9.73
CA TRP A 57 -8.07 10.31 10.11
C TRP A 57 -8.52 10.43 11.56
N GLU A 58 -9.38 9.53 12.04
CA GLU A 58 -9.77 9.47 13.45
C GLU A 58 -8.53 9.29 14.36
N LYS A 59 -7.64 8.33 14.04
CA LYS A 59 -6.37 8.15 14.76
C LYS A 59 -5.46 9.38 14.71
N CYS A 60 -5.40 10.08 13.58
CA CYS A 60 -4.61 11.30 13.45
C CYS A 60 -5.13 12.40 14.41
N ILE A 61 -6.44 12.53 14.53
CA ILE A 61 -7.08 13.49 15.44
C ILE A 61 -6.80 13.10 16.90
N GLU A 62 -6.97 11.83 17.25
CA GLU A 62 -6.66 11.31 18.60
C GLU A 62 -5.19 11.51 18.98
N ALA A 63 -4.29 11.39 18.00
CA ALA A 63 -2.86 11.64 18.15
C ALA A 63 -2.49 13.13 18.12
N ASN A 64 -3.46 14.06 18.05
CA ASN A 64 -3.24 15.50 17.88
C ASN A 64 -2.30 15.84 16.71
N GLY A 65 -2.42 15.10 15.60
CA GLY A 65 -1.59 15.27 14.40
C GLY A 65 -0.23 14.56 14.45
N ALA A 66 0.12 13.87 15.55
CA ALA A 66 1.31 13.03 15.60
C ALA A 66 1.14 11.76 14.76
N TYR A 67 2.26 11.09 14.46
CA TYR A 67 2.25 9.77 13.81
C TYR A 67 1.60 8.72 14.70
N PHE A 68 1.00 7.70 14.08
CA PHE A 68 0.26 6.64 14.76
C PHE A 68 0.49 5.29 14.07
N VAL A 69 0.23 4.20 14.81
CA VAL A 69 0.35 2.81 14.32
C VAL A 69 -1.02 2.25 13.94
#